data_AF-A0A537F1M4-F1
#
_entry.id   AF-A0A537F1M4-F1
#
_cell.length_a   1.000
_cell.length_b   1.000
_cell.length_c   1.000
_cell.angle_alpha   90.00
_cell.angle_beta   90.00
_cell.angle_gamma   90.00
#
_symmetry.space_group_name_H-M   'P 1'
#
loop_
_entity.id
_entity.type
_entity.pdbx_description
1 polymer ?
#
loop_
_entity_poly.entity_id
_entity_poly.type
_entity_poly.pdbx_seq_one_letter_code
_entity_poly.pdbx_strand_id
1 'polypeptide(L)'
;MLALGASCMALLFTIRAKKTYFLDSVFFIIAANIGFILFLSDTASSDILNRSPNPYLDTIFITFTAISIGFASYLLKESGGKGGFTELTSFLKRLPRALLAFLFISIGWATATLIWRPFTVNNLMANGESIYYFSYDSWYILVSSLLLASFIALPVWAFYSQSRRVQDPKASSSIRLISICWACFGLITFFQQAFAGAFASLVKSFGIIADGALFVLVSFALREPTILSRIVTGGEMIFQAVSSSTEEDTVVLYNTESDRKRLAFSRAILKGTTTDHSRQRSPQMMIQSIDFGIGQALSDLAVPPGFHRTKRELVDLGELSLDQCNLIISKVKSLDSLPGPRRRPRIWALNVEEAQSGTLEALREANPKARIRDLALQQDSFSKLLNAKHQALSKSRILLEYDPTSSYEDAIQKFAREFQANVEPIAIFTSMGSPTFRQFRGQHNLRLFTFSAKTSTPSKVSEEHVLLPERDTSLLLDAVDKLLQANHGRLVGMVFDVFTDLILFQGFEKGYGVLSSVVEMSESESASTLVLINFTALDERSLNGIRGLFRSQAKYDLGGFRMVRSESTGFSSFESKKPTVEDESHGSEGRLSN
;
A
#
# COMPACT_ATOMS: atom_id res chain seq x y z
N MET A 1 -11.68 34.05 18.68
CA MET A 1 -12.73 33.28 17.96
C MET A 1 -12.21 32.42 16.82
N LEU A 2 -11.44 32.95 15.86
CA LEU A 2 -10.88 32.16 14.74
C LEU A 2 -10.00 30.98 15.20
N ALA A 3 -9.08 31.20 16.13
CA ALA A 3 -8.23 30.13 16.68
C ALA A 3 -9.05 29.03 17.39
N LEU A 4 -10.11 29.42 18.11
CA LEU A 4 -11.04 28.47 18.74
C LEU A 4 -11.78 27.63 17.68
N GLY A 5 -12.29 28.25 16.63
CA GLY A 5 -12.92 27.54 15.50
C GLY A 5 -11.97 26.57 14.80
N ALA A 6 -10.72 26.97 14.56
CA ALA A 6 -9.70 26.12 13.97
C ALA A 6 -9.35 24.92 14.89
N SER A 7 -9.24 25.14 16.19
CA SER A 7 -8.98 24.07 17.17
C SER A 7 -10.15 23.08 17.28
N CYS A 8 -11.40 23.55 17.21
CA CYS A 8 -12.58 22.70 17.15
C CYS A 8 -12.62 21.85 15.86
N MET A 9 -12.25 22.43 14.72
CA MET A 9 -12.12 21.70 13.45
C MET A 9 -11.02 20.63 13.53
N ALA A 10 -9.87 20.95 14.12
CA ALA A 10 -8.80 19.97 14.34
C ALA A 10 -9.27 18.82 15.23
N LEU A 11 -10.04 19.11 16.29
CA LEU A 11 -10.64 18.11 17.16
C LEU A 11 -11.63 17.21 16.39
N LEU A 12 -12.50 17.79 15.56
CA LEU A 12 -13.45 17.04 14.72
C LEU A 12 -12.72 16.10 13.76
N PHE A 13 -11.64 16.55 13.11
CA PHE A 13 -10.83 15.67 12.26
C PHE A 13 -10.11 14.59 13.06
N THR A 14 -9.61 14.90 14.25
CA THR A 14 -8.98 13.91 15.15
C THR A 14 -9.97 12.83 15.59
N ILE A 15 -11.23 13.21 15.90
CA ILE A 15 -12.30 12.27 16.27
C ILE A 15 -12.76 11.45 15.05
N ARG A 16 -12.86 12.09 13.87
CA ARG A 16 -13.25 11.42 12.62
C ARG A 16 -12.16 10.51 12.06
N ALA A 17 -10.91 10.69 12.45
CA ALA A 17 -9.80 9.79 12.14
C ALA A 17 -9.97 8.45 12.91
N LYS A 18 -11.04 7.70 12.62
CA LYS A 18 -11.25 6.36 13.18
C LYS A 18 -10.14 5.44 12.70
N LYS A 19 -9.46 4.79 13.66
CA LYS A 19 -8.50 3.68 13.47
C LYS A 19 -7.38 3.96 12.43
N THR A 20 -6.75 5.13 12.48
CA THR A 20 -5.54 5.45 11.70
C THR A 20 -4.25 5.15 12.50
N TYR A 21 -3.07 5.48 11.92
CA TYR A 21 -1.70 5.33 12.49
C TYR A 21 -1.53 5.62 13.98
N PHE A 22 -2.44 6.41 14.55
CA PHE A 22 -2.42 6.84 15.94
C PHE A 22 -3.23 5.94 16.87
N LEU A 23 -3.70 4.74 16.45
CA LEU A 23 -4.78 3.93 17.06
C LEU A 23 -4.91 4.03 18.59
N ASP A 24 -3.81 3.96 19.34
CA ASP A 24 -3.81 4.05 20.80
C ASP A 24 -3.35 5.43 21.35
N SER A 25 -2.66 6.25 20.54
CA SER A 25 -2.26 7.63 20.86
C SER A 25 -3.32 8.69 20.54
N VAL A 26 -4.35 8.37 19.73
CA VAL A 26 -5.46 9.29 19.39
C VAL A 26 -6.11 9.83 20.65
N PHE A 27 -6.30 9.00 21.67
CA PHE A 27 -6.87 9.43 22.95
C PHE A 27 -6.10 10.59 23.57
N PHE A 28 -4.76 10.49 23.60
CA PHE A 28 -3.91 11.52 24.16
C PHE A 28 -3.79 12.76 23.26
N ILE A 29 -3.89 12.60 21.93
CA ILE A 29 -3.95 13.74 21.01
C ILE A 29 -5.29 14.49 21.16
N ILE A 30 -6.40 13.77 21.35
CA ILE A 30 -7.71 14.35 21.68
C ILE A 30 -7.63 15.08 23.02
N ALA A 31 -7.05 14.47 24.05
CA ALA A 31 -6.87 15.09 25.35
C ALA A 31 -6.04 16.38 25.25
N ALA A 32 -4.93 16.37 24.49
CA ALA A 32 -4.12 17.56 24.24
C ALA A 32 -4.91 18.67 23.54
N ASN A 33 -5.70 18.33 22.50
CA ASN A 33 -6.56 19.29 21.82
C ASN A 33 -7.64 19.87 22.75
N ILE A 34 -8.25 19.05 23.62
CA ILE A 34 -9.23 19.53 24.62
C ILE A 34 -8.55 20.49 25.60
N GLY A 35 -7.36 20.16 26.09
CA GLY A 35 -6.58 21.05 26.97
C GLY A 35 -6.34 22.42 26.33
N PHE A 36 -5.95 22.43 25.06
CA PHE A 36 -5.70 23.67 24.34
C PHE A 36 -6.98 24.46 24.03
N ILE A 37 -8.10 23.77 23.73
CA ILE A 37 -9.41 24.41 23.55
C ILE A 37 -9.85 25.10 24.85
N LEU A 38 -9.65 24.46 26.01
CA LEU A 38 -9.96 25.05 27.31
C LEU A 38 -9.11 26.29 27.60
N PHE A 39 -7.81 26.26 27.27
CA PHE A 39 -6.91 27.41 27.35
C PHE A 39 -7.37 28.58 26.47
N LEU A 40 -7.66 28.32 25.18
CA LEU A 40 -8.17 29.34 24.27
C LEU A 40 -9.55 29.86 24.69
N SER A 41 -10.38 29.01 25.27
CA SER A 41 -11.70 29.39 25.76
C SER A 41 -11.61 30.33 26.96
N ASP A 42 -10.74 30.05 27.95
CA ASP A 42 -10.57 30.97 29.09
C ASP A 42 -10.02 32.33 28.65
N THR A 43 -9.06 32.32 27.72
CA THR A 43 -8.51 33.56 27.14
C THR A 43 -9.59 34.36 26.41
N ALA A 44 -10.37 33.70 25.54
CA ALA A 44 -11.44 34.35 24.78
C ALA A 44 -12.59 34.85 25.67
N SER A 45 -13.00 34.07 26.67
CA SER A 45 -14.02 34.48 27.64
C SER A 45 -13.54 35.66 28.49
N SER A 46 -12.27 35.68 28.87
CA SER A 46 -11.71 36.76 29.67
C SER A 46 -11.61 38.07 28.89
N ASP A 47 -11.28 37.99 27.60
CA ASP A 47 -11.32 39.12 26.67
C ASP A 47 -12.74 39.67 26.47
N ILE A 48 -13.74 38.81 26.27
CA ILE A 48 -15.15 39.23 26.11
C ILE A 48 -15.69 39.90 27.38
N LEU A 49 -15.37 39.35 28.55
CA LEU A 49 -15.85 39.84 29.85
C LEU A 49 -14.96 40.97 30.40
N ASN A 50 -13.95 41.39 29.65
CA ASN A 50 -12.97 42.40 30.03
C ASN A 50 -12.36 42.17 31.44
N ARG A 51 -12.08 40.90 31.76
CA ARG A 51 -11.49 40.44 33.02
C ARG A 51 -10.09 39.88 32.78
N SER A 52 -9.25 39.85 33.82
CA SER A 52 -7.97 39.15 33.72
C SER A 52 -8.19 37.63 33.56
N PRO A 53 -7.47 36.95 32.63
CA PRO A 53 -7.42 35.50 32.58
C PRO A 53 -6.96 34.89 33.92
N ASN A 54 -7.25 33.61 34.16
CA ASN A 54 -6.80 32.97 35.39
C ASN A 54 -5.45 32.27 35.15
N PRO A 55 -4.33 32.78 35.70
CA PRO A 55 -2.99 32.20 35.46
C PRO A 55 -2.85 30.77 35.99
N TYR A 56 -3.68 30.38 36.97
CA TYR A 56 -3.71 29.00 37.46
C TYR A 56 -4.38 28.06 36.46
N LEU A 57 -5.46 28.50 35.80
CA LEU A 57 -6.10 27.71 34.75
C LEU A 57 -5.19 27.57 33.54
N ASP A 58 -4.51 28.65 33.14
CA ASP A 58 -3.51 28.62 32.06
C ASP A 58 -2.42 27.59 32.34
N THR A 59 -1.85 27.61 33.54
CA THR A 59 -0.82 26.66 33.97
C THR A 59 -1.33 25.22 33.93
N ILE A 60 -2.54 24.96 34.42
CA ILE A 60 -3.15 23.63 34.43
C ILE A 60 -3.38 23.13 33.00
N PHE A 61 -3.95 23.95 32.13
CA PHE A 61 -4.26 23.55 30.75
C PHE A 61 -3.01 23.36 29.90
N ILE A 62 -2.00 24.22 30.04
CA ILE A 62 -0.70 24.07 29.35
C ILE A 62 -0.01 22.79 29.82
N THR A 63 0.02 22.54 31.14
CA THR A 63 0.64 21.31 31.69
C THR A 63 -0.09 20.06 31.24
N PHE A 64 -1.43 20.07 31.28
CA PHE A 64 -2.26 18.95 30.81
C PHE A 64 -2.02 18.65 29.32
N THR A 65 -1.91 19.70 28.50
CA THR A 65 -1.61 19.57 27.06
C THR A 65 -0.22 18.99 26.85
N ALA A 66 0.80 19.53 27.51
CA ALA A 66 2.19 19.09 27.40
C ALA A 66 2.35 17.62 27.82
N ILE A 67 1.74 17.22 28.94
CA ILE A 67 1.71 15.83 29.43
C ILE A 67 1.02 14.92 28.42
N SER A 68 -0.14 15.32 27.90
CA SER A 68 -0.90 14.53 26.92
C SER A 68 -0.10 14.29 25.64
N ILE A 69 0.60 15.31 25.12
CA ILE A 69 1.50 15.16 23.97
C ILE A 69 2.69 14.24 24.31
N GLY A 70 3.22 14.35 25.54
CA GLY A 70 4.23 13.43 26.09
C GLY A 70 3.82 11.97 25.98
N PHE A 71 2.64 11.64 26.50
CA PHE A 71 2.07 10.29 26.40
C PHE A 71 1.82 9.87 24.96
N ALA A 72 1.23 10.73 24.13
CA ALA A 72 0.97 10.43 22.73
C ALA A 72 2.24 10.06 21.96
N SER A 73 3.33 10.82 22.17
CA SER A 73 4.60 10.65 21.47
C SER A 73 5.30 9.33 21.80
N TYR A 74 5.39 8.98 23.09
CA TYR A 74 6.05 7.75 23.50
C TYR A 74 5.24 6.50 23.21
N LEU A 75 3.91 6.59 23.26
CA LEU A 75 3.04 5.49 22.92
C LEU A 75 3.04 5.20 21.41
N LEU A 76 3.15 6.23 20.57
CA LEU A 76 3.40 6.08 19.13
C LEU A 76 4.75 5.40 18.82
N LYS A 77 5.76 5.61 19.67
CA LYS A 77 7.10 5.02 19.51
C LYS A 77 7.15 3.54 19.88
N GLU A 78 6.32 3.10 20.83
CA GLU A 78 6.37 1.75 21.41
C GLU A 78 5.31 0.81 20.84
N SER A 79 4.19 1.33 20.33
CA SER A 79 3.15 0.52 19.67
C SER A 79 3.66 -0.06 18.35
N GLY A 80 3.94 -1.36 18.35
CA GLY A 80 4.40 -2.13 17.18
C GLY A 80 3.30 -2.40 16.15
N GLY A 81 2.24 -1.59 16.11
CA GLY A 81 1.09 -1.73 15.22
C GLY A 81 0.06 -2.80 15.64
N LYS A 82 0.16 -3.36 16.86
CA LYS A 82 -0.82 -4.31 17.42
C LYS A 82 -1.78 -3.59 18.38
N GLY A 83 -2.60 -2.69 17.85
CA GLY A 83 -3.40 -1.78 18.68
C GLY A 83 -4.39 -2.47 19.62
N GLY A 84 -4.68 -1.78 20.74
CA GLY A 84 -5.72 -2.15 21.71
C GLY A 84 -5.49 -1.59 23.12
N PHE A 85 -6.55 -1.52 23.94
CA PHE A 85 -6.49 -1.12 25.37
C PHE A 85 -5.51 -1.95 26.21
N THR A 86 -5.20 -3.17 25.78
CA THR A 86 -4.20 -4.04 26.41
C THR A 86 -2.76 -3.54 26.21
N GLU A 87 -2.46 -2.87 25.09
CA GLU A 87 -1.15 -2.28 24.81
C GLU A 87 -0.95 -1.01 25.68
N LEU A 88 -1.98 -0.17 25.78
CA LEU A 88 -2.00 0.99 26.69
C LEU A 88 -1.76 0.59 28.16
N THR A 89 -2.44 -0.44 28.65
CA THR A 89 -2.25 -0.92 30.03
C THR A 89 -0.87 -1.54 30.26
N SER A 90 -0.27 -2.14 29.23
CA SER A 90 1.11 -2.62 29.29
C SER A 90 2.14 -1.49 29.30
N PHE A 91 1.90 -0.43 28.52
CA PHE A 91 2.72 0.78 28.46
C PHE A 91 2.71 1.53 29.80
N LEU A 92 1.53 1.69 30.41
CA LEU A 92 1.37 2.28 31.75
C LEU A 92 2.13 1.52 32.85
N LYS A 93 2.36 0.20 32.67
CA LYS A 93 3.13 -0.60 33.62
C LYS A 93 4.64 -0.45 33.48
N ARG A 94 5.14 0.04 32.34
CA ARG A 94 6.58 0.23 32.07
C ARG A 94 6.81 1.57 31.38
N LEU A 95 6.67 2.66 32.13
CA LEU A 95 6.93 3.98 31.58
C LEU A 95 8.42 4.14 31.19
N PRO A 96 8.72 4.65 29.99
CA PRO A 96 10.08 4.99 29.60
C PRO A 96 10.70 6.02 30.55
N ARG A 97 11.97 5.83 30.93
CA ARG A 97 12.70 6.76 31.83
C ARG A 97 12.69 8.20 31.34
N ALA A 98 12.77 8.40 30.03
CA ALA A 98 12.73 9.72 29.41
C ALA A 98 11.35 10.39 29.53
N LEU A 99 10.25 9.63 29.45
CA LEU A 99 8.91 10.15 29.72
C LEU A 99 8.74 10.52 31.20
N LEU A 100 9.24 9.69 32.12
CA LEU A 100 9.20 10.00 33.56
C LEU A 100 9.96 11.29 33.90
N ALA A 101 11.14 11.49 33.32
CA ALA A 101 11.90 12.73 33.50
C ALA A 101 11.10 13.95 33.00
N PHE A 102 10.49 13.86 31.82
CA PHE A 102 9.63 14.93 31.28
C PHE A 102 8.41 15.22 32.16
N LEU A 103 7.74 14.19 32.68
CA LEU A 103 6.61 14.34 33.59
C LEU A 103 7.02 15.03 34.89
N PHE A 104 8.18 14.66 35.45
CA PHE A 104 8.70 15.31 36.65
C PHE A 104 9.01 16.79 36.43
N ILE A 105 9.61 17.14 35.28
CA ILE A 105 9.87 18.54 34.90
C ILE A 105 8.56 19.31 34.72
N SER A 106 7.57 18.72 34.04
CA SER A 106 6.28 19.37 33.76
C SER A 106 5.46 19.60 35.03
N ILE A 107 5.39 18.60 35.91
CA ILE A 107 4.69 18.69 37.20
C ILE A 107 5.45 19.65 38.14
N GLY A 108 6.78 19.58 38.15
CA GLY A 108 7.64 20.51 38.92
C GLY A 108 7.42 21.96 38.51
N TRP A 109 7.33 22.23 37.20
CA TRP A 109 7.01 23.57 36.69
C TRP A 109 5.62 24.03 37.15
N ALA A 110 4.58 23.20 36.98
CA ALA A 110 3.21 23.55 37.38
C ALA A 110 3.09 23.82 38.89
N THR A 111 3.69 22.95 39.70
CA THR A 111 3.70 23.12 41.16
C THR A 111 4.46 24.38 41.58
N ALA A 112 5.55 24.72 40.89
CA ALA A 112 6.27 25.97 41.14
C ALA A 112 5.37 27.20 40.93
N THR A 113 4.54 27.20 39.89
CA THR A 113 3.59 28.29 39.62
C THR A 113 2.50 28.39 40.69
N LEU A 114 1.94 27.25 41.10
CA LEU A 114 0.85 27.20 42.08
C LEU A 114 1.29 27.65 43.48
N ILE A 115 2.51 27.29 43.89
CA ILE A 115 3.03 27.53 45.24
C ILE A 115 3.62 28.94 45.37
N TRP A 116 4.52 29.33 44.45
CA TRP A 116 5.31 30.55 44.59
C TRP A 116 4.71 31.78 43.93
N ARG A 117 3.67 31.62 43.10
CA ARG A 117 2.97 32.73 42.42
C ARG A 117 3.93 33.73 41.75
N PRO A 118 4.78 33.29 40.81
CA PRO A 118 5.85 34.10 40.22
C PRO A 118 5.35 35.12 39.18
N PHE A 119 4.12 35.63 39.33
CA PHE A 119 3.47 36.47 38.34
C PHE A 119 2.79 37.68 38.99
N THR A 120 2.86 38.81 38.28
CA THR A 120 2.12 40.03 38.60
C THR A 120 1.15 40.35 37.46
N VAL A 121 -0.11 40.64 37.82
CA VAL A 121 -1.14 41.01 36.84
C VAL A 121 -1.03 42.50 36.54
N ASN A 122 -0.77 42.83 35.28
CA ASN A 122 -0.70 44.21 34.81
C ASN A 122 -1.83 44.46 33.80
N ASN A 123 -2.27 45.71 33.70
CA ASN A 123 -3.28 46.16 32.75
C ASN A 123 -2.71 47.32 31.95
N LEU A 124 -2.83 47.24 30.62
CA LEU A 124 -2.51 48.33 29.70
C LEU A 124 -3.78 48.78 29.00
N MET A 125 -4.15 50.06 29.14
CA MET A 125 -5.21 50.64 28.32
C MET A 125 -4.65 51.00 26.94
N ALA A 126 -5.18 50.36 25.91
CA ALA A 126 -4.88 50.68 24.51
C ALA A 126 -6.21 50.80 23.74
N ASN A 127 -6.39 51.90 23.00
CA ASN A 127 -7.56 52.13 22.15
C ASN A 127 -8.93 52.00 22.85
N GLY A 128 -9.01 52.29 24.16
CA GLY A 128 -10.25 52.18 24.94
C GLY A 128 -10.54 50.77 25.47
N GLU A 129 -9.68 49.79 25.21
CA GLU A 129 -9.76 48.42 25.75
C GLU A 129 -8.65 48.19 26.80
N SER A 130 -8.98 47.48 27.88
CA SER A 130 -7.98 47.04 28.87
C SER A 130 -7.36 45.71 28.46
N ILE A 131 -6.07 45.73 28.13
CA ILE A 131 -5.27 44.55 27.82
C ILE A 131 -4.60 44.08 29.10
N TYR A 132 -5.07 42.96 29.66
CA TYR A 132 -4.41 42.30 30.77
C TYR A 132 -3.24 41.45 30.29
N TYR A 133 -2.10 41.55 30.98
CA TYR A 133 -0.92 40.72 30.72
C TYR A 133 -0.22 40.37 32.04
N PHE A 134 0.49 39.23 32.04
CA PHE A 134 1.26 38.77 33.20
C PHE A 134 2.74 39.08 32.99
N SER A 135 3.38 39.66 34.00
CA SER A 135 4.84 39.74 34.06
C SER A 135 5.35 38.69 35.04
N TYR A 136 6.39 37.97 34.65
CA TYR A 136 6.92 36.83 35.40
C TYR A 136 8.32 37.11 35.94
N ASP A 137 8.63 36.53 37.09
CA ASP A 137 9.97 36.61 37.67
C ASP A 137 11.02 35.92 36.78
N SER A 138 12.24 36.46 36.76
CA SER A 138 13.33 35.96 35.90
C SER A 138 13.69 34.50 36.17
N TRP A 139 13.62 34.05 37.43
CA TRP A 139 13.88 32.64 37.78
C TRP A 139 12.83 31.71 37.15
N TYR A 140 11.57 32.15 37.10
CA TYR A 140 10.48 31.35 36.55
C TYR A 140 10.55 31.28 35.03
N ILE A 141 10.98 32.36 34.36
CA ILE A 141 11.29 32.34 32.92
C ILE A 141 12.40 31.32 32.61
N LEU A 142 13.42 31.22 33.47
CA LEU A 142 14.51 30.24 33.31
C LEU A 142 14.00 28.79 33.47
N VAL A 143 13.11 28.53 34.43
CA VAL A 143 12.47 27.21 34.58
C VAL A 143 11.53 26.91 33.40
N SER A 144 10.77 27.90 32.90
CA SER A 144 9.96 27.75 31.67
C SER A 144 10.82 27.45 30.44
N SER A 145 12.02 28.03 30.33
CA SER A 145 12.95 27.73 29.24
C SER A 145 13.45 26.28 29.30
N LEU A 146 13.70 25.76 30.51
CA LEU A 146 14.06 24.36 30.72
C LEU A 146 12.91 23.40 30.37
N LEU A 147 11.66 23.77 30.70
CA LEU A 147 10.47 23.03 30.28
C LEU A 147 10.35 23.00 28.75
N LEU A 148 10.53 24.13 28.07
CA LEU A 148 10.51 24.22 26.60
C LEU A 148 11.59 23.33 25.98
N ALA A 149 12.83 23.42 26.48
CA ALA A 149 13.94 22.59 26.00
C ALA A 149 13.63 21.10 26.18
N SER A 150 13.07 20.71 27.33
CA SER A 150 12.67 19.33 27.59
C SER A 150 11.51 18.89 26.69
N PHE A 151 10.56 19.77 26.39
CA PHE A 151 9.42 19.49 25.50
C PHE A 151 9.88 19.28 24.05
N ILE A 152 10.81 20.10 23.56
CA ILE A 152 11.35 19.94 22.21
C ILE A 152 12.23 18.68 22.12
N ALA A 153 13.11 18.47 23.10
CA ALA A 153 14.06 17.35 23.08
C ALA A 153 13.40 15.98 23.28
N LEU A 154 12.23 15.92 23.93
CA LEU A 154 11.57 14.66 24.28
C LEU A 154 10.33 14.40 23.42
N PRO A 155 9.13 14.95 23.72
CA PRO A 155 7.92 14.63 22.94
C PRO A 155 8.00 15.02 21.47
N VAL A 156 8.49 16.23 21.14
CA VAL A 156 8.57 16.70 19.76
C VAL A 156 9.58 15.87 18.96
N TRP A 157 10.80 15.70 19.48
CA TRP A 157 11.81 14.88 18.82
C TRP A 157 11.35 13.43 18.61
N ALA A 158 10.65 12.84 19.58
CA ALA A 158 10.14 11.48 19.44
C ALA A 158 9.10 11.38 18.31
N PHE A 159 8.16 12.32 18.16
CA PHE A 159 7.25 12.38 17.01
C PHE A 159 8.00 12.54 15.69
N TYR A 160 8.96 13.46 15.62
CA TYR A 160 9.77 13.68 14.43
C TYR A 160 10.60 12.43 14.04
N SER A 161 11.19 11.74 15.03
CA SER A 161 11.95 10.52 14.81
C SER A 161 11.06 9.39 14.28
N GLN A 162 9.80 9.33 14.74
CA GLN A 162 8.84 8.34 14.28
C GLN A 162 8.39 8.64 12.85
N SER A 163 8.28 9.92 12.47
CA SER A 163 7.99 10.31 11.08
C SER A 163 8.97 9.67 10.09
N ARG A 164 10.25 9.52 10.46
CA ARG A 164 11.28 8.88 9.62
C ARG A 164 11.17 7.35 9.55
N ARG A 165 10.42 6.72 10.45
CA ARG A 165 10.25 5.25 10.51
C ARG A 165 9.01 4.76 9.77
N VAL A 166 8.06 5.66 9.50
CA VAL A 166 6.84 5.33 8.77
C VAL A 166 7.16 5.24 7.27
N GLN A 167 6.81 4.11 6.66
CA GLN A 167 7.08 3.82 5.25
C GLN A 167 6.16 4.59 4.29
N ASP A 168 4.97 4.98 4.74
CA ASP A 168 4.01 5.74 3.94
C ASP A 168 4.42 7.22 3.89
N PRO A 169 4.73 7.77 2.70
CA PRO A 169 5.23 9.14 2.57
C PRO A 169 4.20 10.18 3.00
N LYS A 170 2.89 9.92 2.80
CA LYS A 170 1.82 10.84 3.21
C LYS A 170 1.70 10.87 4.73
N ALA A 171 1.67 9.71 5.38
CA ALA A 171 1.62 9.62 6.84
C ALA A 171 2.90 10.14 7.53
N SER A 172 4.07 9.89 6.94
CA SER A 172 5.35 10.44 7.38
C SER A 172 5.34 11.98 7.35
N SER A 173 4.83 12.56 6.27
CA SER A 173 4.67 14.01 6.12
C SER A 173 3.71 14.58 7.17
N SER A 174 2.56 13.95 7.38
CA SER A 174 1.59 14.38 8.41
C SER A 174 2.16 14.34 9.83
N ILE A 175 2.86 13.26 10.22
CA ILE A 175 3.49 13.15 11.54
C ILE A 175 4.59 14.22 11.71
N ARG A 176 5.38 14.47 10.66
CA ARG A 176 6.40 15.52 10.66
C ARG A 176 5.76 16.91 10.82
N LEU A 177 4.68 17.19 10.10
CA LEU A 177 3.97 18.46 10.16
C LEU A 177 3.38 18.69 11.57
N ILE A 178 2.73 17.68 12.15
CA ILE A 178 2.21 17.73 13.53
C ILE A 178 3.34 17.99 14.53
N SER A 179 4.48 17.32 14.37
CA SER A 179 5.66 17.53 15.23
C SER A 179 6.18 18.97 15.16
N ILE A 180 6.28 19.54 13.96
CA ILE A 180 6.73 20.93 13.76
C ILE A 180 5.72 21.90 14.38
N CYS A 181 4.41 21.65 14.20
CA CYS A 181 3.37 22.49 14.78
C CYS A 181 3.44 22.52 16.31
N TRP A 182 3.63 21.36 16.97
CA TRP A 182 3.81 21.31 18.42
C TRP A 182 5.07 22.04 18.90
N ALA A 183 6.17 21.96 18.16
CA ALA A 183 7.38 22.73 18.47
C ALA A 183 7.11 24.24 18.42
N CYS A 184 6.39 24.70 17.38
CA CYS A 184 6.00 26.09 17.23
C CYS A 184 5.06 26.55 18.34
N PHE A 185 4.06 25.74 18.73
CA PHE A 185 3.19 26.04 19.88
C PHE A 185 4.00 26.28 21.15
N GLY A 186 4.92 25.36 21.49
CA GLY A 186 5.76 25.54 22.68
C GLY A 186 6.59 26.82 22.65
N LEU A 187 7.16 27.17 21.49
CA LEU A 187 7.97 28.37 21.32
C LEU A 187 7.12 29.66 21.40
N ILE A 188 5.92 29.66 20.81
CA ILE A 188 4.98 30.79 20.90
C ILE A 188 4.51 30.98 22.34
N THR A 189 4.12 29.92 23.03
CA THR A 189 3.70 30.01 24.44
C THR A 189 4.82 30.53 25.34
N PHE A 190 6.07 30.09 25.14
CA PHE A 190 7.22 30.63 25.86
C PHE A 190 7.46 32.10 25.53
N PHE A 191 7.37 32.48 24.25
CA PHE A 191 7.54 33.87 23.83
C PHE A 191 6.47 34.78 24.43
N GLN A 192 5.22 34.31 24.45
CA GLN A 192 4.13 34.99 25.13
C GLN A 192 4.41 35.19 26.61
N GLN A 193 4.95 34.17 27.28
CA GLN A 193 5.30 34.25 28.69
C GLN A 193 6.48 35.20 28.98
N ALA A 194 7.54 35.14 28.18
CA ALA A 194 8.77 35.89 28.41
C ALA A 194 8.66 37.38 28.02
N PHE A 195 7.84 37.71 27.01
CA PHE A 195 7.78 39.05 26.42
C PHE A 195 6.43 39.76 26.60
N ALA A 196 5.47 39.14 27.32
CA ALA A 196 4.19 39.78 27.65
C ALA A 196 4.34 41.16 28.29
N GLY A 197 5.39 41.39 29.07
CA GLY A 197 5.63 42.68 29.72
C GLY A 197 5.98 43.83 28.76
N ALA A 198 6.98 43.64 27.91
CA ALA A 198 7.51 44.69 27.06
C ALA A 198 6.66 44.94 25.79
N PHE A 199 5.93 43.93 25.31
CA PHE A 199 5.24 43.96 24.02
C PHE A 199 3.81 43.40 24.09
N ALA A 200 3.11 43.59 25.22
CA ALA A 200 1.80 43.00 25.54
C ALA A 200 0.80 42.95 24.37
N SER A 201 0.58 44.09 23.70
CA SER A 201 -0.39 44.19 22.59
C SER A 201 0.03 43.39 21.35
N LEU A 202 1.32 43.47 20.97
CA LEU A 202 1.86 42.79 19.79
C LEU A 202 1.93 41.27 20.02
N VAL A 203 2.40 40.87 21.20
CA VAL A 203 2.52 39.46 21.62
C VAL A 203 1.15 38.78 21.66
N LYS A 204 0.12 39.45 22.18
CA LYS A 204 -1.25 38.93 22.22
C LYS A 204 -1.83 38.73 20.82
N SER A 205 -1.71 39.74 19.96
CA SER A 205 -2.23 39.69 18.58
C SER A 205 -1.52 38.64 17.73
N PHE A 206 -0.19 38.60 17.80
CA PHE A 206 0.62 37.61 17.09
C PHE A 206 0.31 36.19 17.55
N GLY A 207 0.20 35.98 18.86
CA GLY A 207 -0.09 34.67 19.43
C GLY A 207 -1.40 34.06 18.93
N ILE A 208 -2.49 34.83 18.95
CA ILE A 208 -3.80 34.35 18.48
C ILE A 208 -3.78 33.97 16.99
N ILE A 209 -3.11 34.77 16.16
CA ILE A 209 -2.99 34.50 14.71
C ILE A 209 -2.12 33.25 14.48
N ALA A 210 -0.98 33.17 15.17
CA ALA A 210 -0.06 32.06 15.03
C ALA A 210 -0.70 30.73 15.50
N ASP A 211 -1.37 30.72 16.64
CA ASP A 211 -2.08 29.55 17.15
C ASP A 211 -3.18 29.08 16.17
N GLY A 212 -3.95 30.04 15.63
CA GLY A 212 -4.96 29.74 14.61
C GLY A 212 -4.37 29.11 13.36
N ALA A 213 -3.28 29.67 12.83
CA ALA A 213 -2.60 29.13 11.65
C ALA A 213 -2.02 27.73 11.91
N LEU A 214 -1.44 27.49 13.08
CA LEU A 214 -0.92 26.18 13.46
C LEU A 214 -2.03 25.12 13.56
N PHE A 215 -3.22 25.45 14.10
CA PHE A 215 -4.34 24.50 14.11
C PHE A 215 -4.92 24.20 12.72
N VAL A 216 -4.89 25.17 11.81
CA VAL A 216 -5.25 24.93 10.40
C VAL A 216 -4.26 23.93 9.78
N LEU A 217 -2.96 24.10 10.02
CA LEU A 217 -1.93 23.16 9.55
C LEU A 217 -2.09 21.77 10.16
N VAL A 218 -2.38 21.68 11.47
CA VAL A 218 -2.66 20.38 12.13
C VAL A 218 -3.92 19.73 11.54
N SER A 219 -4.98 20.51 11.29
CA SER A 219 -6.21 20.02 10.65
C SER A 219 -5.95 19.47 9.25
N PHE A 220 -5.12 20.17 8.46
CA PHE A 220 -4.69 19.71 7.14
C PHE A 220 -3.84 18.43 7.23
N ALA A 221 -2.91 18.36 8.19
CA ALA A 221 -2.09 17.18 8.42
C ALA A 221 -2.91 15.93 8.74
N LEU A 222 -4.01 16.10 9.47
CA LEU A 222 -4.92 15.03 9.89
C LEU A 222 -5.94 14.62 8.82
N ARG A 223 -6.05 15.36 7.71
CA ARG A 223 -7.04 15.14 6.66
C ARG A 223 -6.78 13.85 5.85
N GLU A 224 -5.52 13.39 5.72
CA GLU A 224 -5.14 12.39 4.70
C GLU A 224 -4.17 11.28 5.15
N PRO A 225 -4.62 10.34 5.99
CA PRO A 225 -4.27 8.96 5.66
C PRO A 225 -5.47 8.04 5.90
N THR A 226 -6.25 7.78 4.85
CA THR A 226 -7.31 6.77 4.93
C THR A 226 -6.68 5.39 5.11
N ILE A 227 -7.31 4.56 5.95
CA ILE A 227 -6.90 3.18 6.30
C ILE A 227 -6.54 2.37 5.05
N LEU A 228 -7.26 2.62 3.96
CA LEU A 228 -7.08 1.96 2.68
C LEU A 228 -5.72 2.26 2.04
N SER A 229 -5.15 3.46 2.24
CA SER A 229 -3.79 3.78 1.75
C SER A 229 -2.79 2.80 2.30
N ARG A 230 -2.79 2.59 3.62
CA ARG A 230 -1.88 1.66 4.28
C ARG A 230 -2.11 0.20 3.89
N ILE A 231 -3.36 -0.20 3.66
CA ILE A 231 -3.67 -1.58 3.27
C ILE A 231 -3.25 -1.84 1.81
N VAL A 232 -3.45 -0.87 0.93
CA VAL A 232 -3.16 -0.98 -0.51
C VAL A 232 -1.70 -0.65 -0.84
N THR A 233 -1.00 0.16 -0.06
CA THR A 233 0.43 0.48 -0.29
C THR A 233 1.39 -0.24 0.66
N GLY A 234 0.93 -0.69 1.82
CA GLY A 234 1.77 -1.26 2.89
C GLY A 234 2.37 -2.64 2.62
N GLY A 235 2.13 -3.21 1.44
CA GLY A 235 2.96 -4.26 0.90
C GLY A 235 3.23 -3.93 -0.55
N GLU A 236 4.44 -3.51 -0.93
CA GLU A 236 4.87 -3.70 -2.32
C GLU A 236 4.41 -5.10 -2.73
N MET A 237 3.60 -5.23 -3.79
CA MET A 237 3.21 -6.57 -4.23
C MET A 237 4.48 -7.28 -4.70
N ILE A 238 5.04 -8.08 -3.81
CA ILE A 238 6.15 -8.97 -4.11
C ILE A 238 5.51 -10.10 -4.91
N PHE A 239 5.43 -9.92 -6.23
CA PHE A 239 5.01 -10.98 -7.13
C PHE A 239 6.04 -12.10 -7.04
N GLN A 240 5.62 -13.19 -6.43
CA GLN A 240 6.36 -14.44 -6.36
C GLN A 240 5.92 -15.23 -7.60
N ALA A 241 6.60 -15.10 -8.74
CA ALA A 241 6.25 -15.92 -9.92
C ALA A 241 6.23 -17.43 -9.59
N VAL A 242 6.95 -17.82 -8.53
CA VAL A 242 7.09 -19.18 -8.04
C VAL A 242 6.90 -19.23 -6.53
N SER A 243 5.66 -19.39 -6.05
CA SER A 243 5.38 -19.83 -4.68
C SER A 243 5.60 -21.34 -4.60
N SER A 244 6.87 -21.76 -4.55
CA SER A 244 7.16 -23.15 -4.16
C SER A 244 7.12 -23.23 -2.64
N SER A 245 6.38 -24.21 -2.12
CA SER A 245 6.52 -24.67 -0.75
C SER A 245 8.00 -24.86 -0.43
N THR A 246 8.40 -24.53 0.79
CA THR A 246 9.80 -24.56 1.26
C THR A 246 10.46 -25.94 1.25
N GLU A 247 9.82 -26.95 0.66
CA GLU A 247 10.18 -28.37 0.78
C GLU A 247 10.58 -29.04 -0.55
N GLU A 248 10.33 -28.43 -1.72
CA GLU A 248 10.57 -29.08 -3.02
C GLU A 248 11.41 -28.24 -3.99
N ASP A 249 12.28 -28.91 -4.75
CA ASP A 249 13.01 -28.29 -5.85
C ASP A 249 12.03 -27.90 -6.95
N THR A 250 12.25 -26.76 -7.61
CA THR A 250 11.34 -26.26 -8.65
C THR A 250 12.12 -25.91 -9.90
N VAL A 251 11.64 -26.38 -11.06
CA VAL A 251 12.15 -25.99 -12.37
C VAL A 251 11.17 -24.98 -12.97
N VAL A 252 11.68 -23.83 -13.39
CA VAL A 252 10.92 -22.68 -13.88
C VAL A 252 11.28 -22.48 -15.33
N LEU A 253 10.30 -22.65 -16.21
CA LEU A 253 10.47 -22.45 -17.65
C LEU A 253 9.97 -21.04 -18.02
N TYR A 254 10.81 -20.24 -18.63
CA TYR A 254 10.50 -18.86 -19.05
C TYR A 254 11.00 -18.59 -20.49
N ASN A 255 10.68 -17.44 -21.06
CA ASN A 255 11.07 -17.07 -22.43
C ASN A 255 11.89 -15.76 -22.47
N THR A 256 12.45 -15.42 -23.64
CA THR A 256 13.28 -14.20 -23.80
C THR A 256 12.51 -12.90 -23.56
N GLU A 257 11.19 -12.86 -23.81
CA GLU A 257 10.35 -11.69 -23.49
C GLU A 257 10.25 -11.45 -21.97
N SER A 258 10.25 -12.52 -21.16
CA SER A 258 10.37 -12.41 -19.70
C SER A 258 11.77 -12.02 -19.25
N ASP A 259 12.79 -12.36 -20.04
CA ASP A 259 14.19 -12.04 -19.78
C ASP A 259 14.50 -10.56 -20.01
N ARG A 260 13.75 -9.83 -20.85
CA ARG A 260 13.81 -8.34 -20.87
C ARG A 260 13.40 -7.71 -19.54
N LYS A 261 12.65 -8.43 -18.70
CA LYS A 261 12.30 -8.07 -17.32
C LYS A 261 13.24 -8.75 -16.29
N ARG A 262 14.44 -9.24 -16.68
CA ARG A 262 15.40 -10.05 -15.88
C ARG A 262 15.56 -9.63 -14.42
N LEU A 263 15.72 -8.33 -14.18
CA LEU A 263 15.89 -7.75 -12.85
C LEU A 263 14.62 -7.80 -11.99
N ALA A 264 13.44 -7.70 -12.59
CA ALA A 264 12.17 -7.86 -11.89
C ALA A 264 11.84 -9.35 -11.68
N PHE A 265 12.11 -10.19 -12.68
CA PHE A 265 11.88 -11.64 -12.65
C PHE A 265 12.79 -12.35 -11.62
N SER A 266 14.10 -12.08 -11.65
CA SER A 266 15.03 -12.56 -10.63
C SER A 266 14.63 -12.06 -9.24
N ARG A 267 14.34 -10.75 -9.07
CA ARG A 267 13.93 -10.17 -7.78
C ARG A 267 12.59 -10.71 -7.26
N ALA A 268 11.66 -11.04 -8.14
CA ALA A 268 10.38 -11.70 -7.87
C ALA A 268 10.57 -13.14 -7.38
N ILE A 269 11.48 -13.88 -8.01
CA ILE A 269 11.88 -15.23 -7.56
C ILE A 269 12.65 -15.16 -6.23
N LEU A 270 13.47 -14.12 -6.02
CA LEU A 270 14.38 -13.97 -4.87
C LEU A 270 13.73 -13.43 -3.59
N LYS A 271 12.74 -12.51 -3.66
CA LYS A 271 12.02 -12.02 -2.45
C LYS A 271 11.05 -13.06 -1.88
N GLY A 272 10.81 -14.17 -2.58
CA GLY A 272 9.89 -15.24 -2.22
C GLY A 272 10.33 -16.20 -1.11
N THR A 273 11.32 -15.87 -0.28
CA THR A 273 11.80 -16.75 0.79
C THR A 273 11.82 -16.10 2.17
N THR A 274 11.35 -14.87 2.29
CA THR A 274 11.52 -14.06 3.51
C THR A 274 10.36 -14.15 4.50
N THR A 275 9.37 -15.01 4.27
CA THR A 275 8.22 -15.17 5.18
C THR A 275 8.52 -16.21 6.28
N ASP A 276 9.47 -15.87 7.16
CA ASP A 276 9.52 -16.46 8.49
C ASP A 276 9.69 -15.32 9.52
N HIS A 277 8.57 -14.82 10.04
CA HIS A 277 8.50 -13.69 10.97
C HIS A 277 8.82 -14.10 12.42
N SER A 278 9.87 -14.89 12.63
CA SER A 278 10.43 -15.09 13.95
C SER A 278 11.96 -14.95 13.94
N ARG A 279 12.42 -13.93 14.68
CA ARG A 279 13.82 -13.52 14.91
C ARG A 279 14.46 -12.72 13.77
N GLN A 280 14.85 -11.49 14.12
CA GLN A 280 15.90 -10.73 13.44
C GLN A 280 17.19 -11.57 13.37
N ARG A 281 17.36 -12.35 12.31
CA ARG A 281 18.66 -12.71 11.73
C ARG A 281 18.46 -12.76 10.21
N SER A 282 19.28 -12.02 9.50
CA SER A 282 19.32 -11.86 8.05
C SER A 282 19.15 -13.19 7.30
N PRO A 283 18.18 -13.34 6.37
CA PRO A 283 18.20 -14.44 5.41
C PRO A 283 18.86 -13.97 4.11
N GLN A 284 20.15 -14.29 3.96
CA GLN A 284 20.94 -14.04 2.76
C GLN A 284 20.70 -15.14 1.72
N MET A 285 20.03 -14.86 0.61
CA MET A 285 20.04 -15.68 -0.61
C MET A 285 21.21 -15.20 -1.49
N MET A 286 21.98 -16.11 -2.13
CA MET A 286 23.07 -15.73 -3.05
C MET A 286 22.57 -15.92 -4.49
N ILE A 287 22.62 -14.85 -5.28
CA ILE A 287 22.41 -14.91 -6.73
C ILE A 287 23.76 -15.25 -7.34
N GLN A 288 23.83 -16.30 -8.15
CA GLN A 288 25.03 -16.60 -8.93
C GLN A 288 24.67 -16.37 -10.40
N SER A 289 25.04 -15.20 -10.94
CA SER A 289 25.09 -15.03 -12.40
C SER A 289 26.24 -15.90 -12.91
N ILE A 290 25.96 -16.76 -13.88
CA ILE A 290 26.99 -17.57 -14.50
C ILE A 290 27.37 -16.86 -15.81
N ASP A 291 28.23 -15.85 -15.70
CA ASP A 291 28.74 -15.13 -16.88
C ASP A 291 29.81 -15.99 -17.56
N PHE A 292 29.52 -16.50 -18.76
CA PHE A 292 30.48 -17.23 -19.57
C PHE A 292 31.13 -16.29 -20.59
N GLY A 293 32.43 -16.04 -20.42
CA GLY A 293 33.22 -15.41 -21.47
C GLY A 293 33.33 -16.33 -22.68
N ILE A 294 33.06 -15.80 -23.87
CA ILE A 294 33.21 -16.50 -25.15
C ILE A 294 34.66 -17.02 -25.25
N GLY A 295 34.86 -18.35 -25.23
CA GLY A 295 36.14 -19.00 -25.50
C GLY A 295 36.86 -19.69 -24.33
N GLN A 296 36.27 -19.82 -23.13
CA GLN A 296 36.90 -20.57 -22.04
C GLN A 296 36.73 -22.10 -22.18
N ALA A 297 37.84 -22.84 -21.99
CA ALA A 297 37.85 -24.30 -22.03
C ALA A 297 37.10 -24.92 -20.83
N LEU A 298 36.43 -26.06 -21.05
CA LEU A 298 35.69 -26.85 -20.04
C LEU A 298 36.50 -27.18 -18.77
N SER A 299 37.83 -27.17 -18.86
CA SER A 299 38.78 -27.43 -17.77
C SER A 299 39.00 -26.27 -16.80
N ASP A 300 38.68 -25.03 -17.19
CA ASP A 300 38.88 -23.83 -16.37
C ASP A 300 37.63 -23.42 -15.56
N LEU A 301 36.64 -24.33 -15.46
CA LEU A 301 35.42 -24.16 -14.65
C LEU A 301 35.71 -24.19 -13.14
N ALA A 302 36.36 -23.13 -12.66
CA ALA A 302 36.34 -22.73 -11.26
C ALA A 302 34.92 -22.25 -10.93
N VAL A 303 34.08 -23.21 -10.55
CA VAL A 303 32.83 -22.90 -9.82
C VAL A 303 33.20 -21.98 -8.65
N PRO A 304 32.62 -20.78 -8.57
CA PRO A 304 32.93 -19.86 -7.47
C PRO A 304 32.67 -20.59 -6.13
N PRO A 305 33.51 -20.40 -5.11
CA PRO A 305 33.34 -21.05 -3.82
C PRO A 305 32.09 -20.50 -3.13
N GLY A 306 30.92 -21.09 -3.38
CA GLY A 306 29.65 -20.46 -2.99
C GLY A 306 28.40 -21.34 -2.85
N PHE A 307 28.45 -22.63 -3.18
CA PHE A 307 27.29 -23.52 -2.98
C PHE A 307 27.05 -23.77 -1.49
N HIS A 308 25.99 -23.17 -0.94
CA HIS A 308 25.67 -23.18 0.48
C HIS A 308 24.44 -24.04 0.78
N ARG A 309 24.67 -25.20 1.40
CA ARG A 309 23.60 -26.16 1.81
C ARG A 309 22.48 -25.55 2.66
N THR A 310 22.77 -24.47 3.39
CA THR A 310 21.84 -23.82 4.32
C THR A 310 21.01 -22.71 3.69
N LYS A 311 21.31 -22.28 2.46
CA LYS A 311 20.63 -21.18 1.75
C LYS A 311 19.83 -21.73 0.58
N ARG A 312 18.71 -21.07 0.26
CA ARG A 312 17.99 -21.35 -0.98
C ARG A 312 18.78 -20.77 -2.15
N GLU A 313 18.80 -21.44 -3.29
CA GLU A 313 19.60 -21.01 -4.45
C GLU A 313 18.72 -20.94 -5.70
N LEU A 314 18.98 -19.94 -6.54
CA LEU A 314 18.43 -19.80 -7.89
C LEU A 314 19.58 -20.06 -8.87
N VAL A 315 19.45 -21.10 -9.70
CA VAL A 315 20.42 -21.46 -10.74
C VAL A 315 19.79 -21.15 -12.09
N ASP A 316 20.32 -20.16 -12.78
CA ASP A 316 19.90 -19.78 -14.13
C ASP A 316 20.75 -20.54 -15.16
N LEU A 317 20.10 -21.30 -16.03
CA LEU A 317 20.71 -22.11 -17.08
C LEU A 317 20.41 -21.58 -18.49
N GLY A 318 19.73 -20.44 -18.62
CA GLY A 318 19.16 -19.97 -19.89
C GLY A 318 20.15 -19.82 -21.04
N GLU A 319 21.36 -19.32 -20.78
CA GLU A 319 22.37 -19.02 -21.82
C GLU A 319 23.37 -20.17 -22.07
N LEU A 320 23.17 -21.34 -21.47
CA LEU A 320 24.20 -22.37 -21.35
C LEU A 320 24.06 -23.50 -22.38
N SER A 321 25.19 -23.97 -22.89
CA SER A 321 25.22 -25.19 -23.72
C SER A 321 24.84 -26.44 -22.91
N LEU A 322 24.35 -27.48 -23.57
CA LEU A 322 23.96 -28.74 -22.92
C LEU A 322 25.11 -29.35 -22.09
N ASP A 323 26.34 -29.28 -22.59
CA ASP A 323 27.52 -29.79 -21.89
C ASP A 323 27.83 -29.00 -20.61
N GLN A 324 27.68 -27.67 -20.66
CA GLN A 324 27.83 -26.80 -19.48
C GLN A 324 26.71 -27.05 -18.46
N CYS A 325 25.47 -27.22 -18.92
CA CYS A 325 24.33 -27.59 -18.08
C CYS A 325 24.59 -28.92 -17.37
N ASN A 326 25.00 -29.97 -18.10
CA ASN A 326 25.32 -31.28 -17.53
C ASN A 326 26.47 -31.22 -16.52
N LEU A 327 27.48 -30.39 -16.78
CA LEU A 327 28.58 -30.17 -15.84
C LEU A 327 28.10 -29.48 -14.55
N ILE A 328 27.27 -28.45 -14.65
CA ILE A 328 26.70 -27.76 -13.48
C ILE A 328 25.79 -28.71 -12.69
N ILE A 329 24.89 -29.42 -13.36
CA ILE A 329 23.96 -30.38 -12.76
C ILE A 329 24.73 -31.50 -12.04
N SER A 330 25.75 -32.09 -12.68
CA SER A 330 26.56 -33.15 -12.08
C SER A 330 27.38 -32.67 -10.89
N LYS A 331 27.96 -31.46 -10.98
CA LYS A 331 28.73 -30.85 -9.89
C LYS A 331 27.83 -30.48 -8.70
N VAL A 332 26.65 -29.93 -8.96
CA VAL A 332 25.58 -29.73 -7.97
C VAL A 332 25.22 -31.04 -7.28
N LYS A 333 24.97 -32.11 -8.04
CA LYS A 333 24.63 -33.43 -7.51
C LYS A 333 25.74 -34.00 -6.64
N SER A 334 27.00 -33.81 -7.03
CA SER A 334 28.17 -34.22 -6.23
C SER A 334 28.30 -33.42 -4.92
N LEU A 335 27.94 -32.13 -4.94
CA LEU A 335 27.93 -31.30 -3.74
C LEU A 335 26.79 -31.68 -2.80
N ASP A 336 25.71 -32.26 -3.32
CA ASP A 336 24.58 -32.71 -2.52
C ASP A 336 24.77 -34.10 -1.90
N SER A 337 25.63 -34.93 -2.48
CA SER A 337 25.96 -36.25 -1.93
C SER A 337 26.95 -36.22 -0.75
N LEU A 338 27.60 -35.07 -0.48
CA LEU A 338 28.51 -34.93 0.67
C LEU A 338 27.76 -35.07 2.02
N PRO A 339 28.41 -35.54 3.10
CA PRO A 339 27.80 -35.59 4.43
C PRO A 339 27.59 -34.18 5.01
N GLY A 340 26.43 -33.89 5.61
CA GLY A 340 26.12 -32.59 6.23
C GLY A 340 24.62 -32.28 6.36
N PRO A 341 24.24 -31.04 6.76
CA PRO A 341 22.85 -30.66 6.97
C PRO A 341 22.03 -30.74 5.67
N ARG A 342 20.74 -31.08 5.82
CA ARG A 342 19.78 -31.29 4.71
C ARG A 342 19.68 -30.01 3.86
N ARG A 343 19.88 -30.14 2.54
CA ARG A 343 19.86 -29.01 1.60
C ARG A 343 18.50 -28.32 1.57
N ARG A 344 18.48 -26.98 1.52
CA ARG A 344 17.27 -26.23 1.16
C ARG A 344 16.92 -26.49 -0.32
N PRO A 345 15.64 -26.52 -0.71
CA PRO A 345 15.27 -26.78 -2.10
C PRO A 345 15.67 -25.64 -3.03
N ARG A 346 16.10 -25.96 -4.26
CA ARG A 346 16.60 -25.01 -5.25
C ARG A 346 15.57 -24.67 -6.31
N ILE A 347 15.75 -23.50 -6.91
CA ILE A 347 14.98 -23.06 -8.07
C ILE A 347 15.92 -23.11 -9.27
N TRP A 348 15.56 -23.88 -10.29
CA TRP A 348 16.26 -23.96 -11.56
C TRP A 348 15.48 -23.12 -12.57
N ALA A 349 16.09 -22.12 -13.18
CA ALA A 349 15.47 -21.32 -14.21
C ALA A 349 16.03 -21.74 -15.58
N LEU A 350 15.13 -21.97 -16.54
CA LEU A 350 15.48 -22.38 -17.90
C LEU A 350 14.72 -21.53 -18.91
N ASN A 351 15.44 -20.89 -19.81
CA ASN A 351 14.86 -20.20 -20.96
C ASN A 351 14.49 -21.23 -22.04
N VAL A 352 13.21 -21.40 -22.36
CA VAL A 352 12.72 -22.42 -23.30
C VAL A 352 13.14 -22.14 -24.74
N GLU A 353 13.38 -20.87 -25.09
CA GLU A 353 13.75 -20.46 -26.46
C GLU A 353 15.24 -20.59 -26.73
N GLU A 354 16.07 -20.43 -25.70
CA GLU A 354 17.55 -20.47 -25.80
C GLU A 354 18.13 -21.82 -25.36
N ALA A 355 17.40 -22.58 -24.53
CA ALA A 355 17.86 -23.89 -24.07
C ALA A 355 17.98 -24.89 -25.22
N GLN A 356 19.12 -25.57 -25.27
CA GLN A 356 19.31 -26.68 -26.21
C GLN A 356 18.45 -27.89 -25.84
N SER A 357 18.01 -28.63 -26.87
CA SER A 357 17.25 -29.87 -26.75
C SER A 357 17.97 -30.85 -25.82
N GLY A 358 17.26 -31.43 -24.85
CA GLY A 358 17.83 -32.34 -23.85
C GLY A 358 18.11 -31.72 -22.47
N THR A 359 18.14 -30.39 -22.34
CA THR A 359 18.46 -29.73 -21.05
C THR A 359 17.36 -29.94 -19.99
N LEU A 360 16.10 -29.91 -20.42
CA LEU A 360 14.95 -30.17 -19.55
C LEU A 360 14.91 -31.65 -19.13
N GLU A 361 15.21 -32.56 -20.06
CA GLU A 361 15.31 -34.00 -19.79
C GLU A 361 16.42 -34.28 -18.78
N ALA A 362 17.59 -33.68 -18.94
CA ALA A 362 18.72 -33.82 -18.02
C ALA A 362 18.38 -33.30 -16.60
N LEU A 363 17.68 -32.16 -16.49
CA LEU A 363 17.18 -31.65 -15.20
C LEU A 363 16.15 -32.58 -14.57
N ARG A 364 15.25 -33.15 -15.37
CA ARG A 364 14.21 -34.08 -14.90
C ARG A 364 14.82 -35.40 -14.44
N GLU A 365 15.84 -35.89 -15.12
CA GLU A 365 16.60 -37.07 -14.71
C GLU A 365 17.41 -36.82 -13.44
N ALA A 366 18.01 -35.63 -13.31
CA ALA A 366 18.79 -35.26 -12.13
C ALA A 366 17.92 -34.98 -10.90
N ASN A 367 16.73 -34.41 -11.07
CA ASN A 367 15.79 -34.08 -10.00
C ASN A 367 14.37 -34.56 -10.33
N PRO A 368 14.08 -35.87 -10.23
CA PRO A 368 12.80 -36.44 -10.64
C PRO A 368 11.60 -35.99 -9.77
N LYS A 369 11.88 -35.47 -8.56
CA LYS A 369 10.86 -34.92 -7.65
C LYS A 369 10.67 -33.41 -7.81
N ALA A 370 11.41 -32.76 -8.70
CA ALA A 370 11.29 -31.33 -8.89
C ALA A 370 9.96 -30.98 -9.57
N ARG A 371 9.27 -29.98 -9.03
CA ARG A 371 8.03 -29.48 -9.62
C ARG A 371 8.36 -28.60 -10.82
N ILE A 372 7.77 -28.90 -11.98
CA ILE A 372 7.93 -28.07 -13.18
C ILE A 372 6.85 -26.98 -13.16
N ARG A 373 7.27 -25.73 -13.32
CA ARG A 373 6.43 -24.55 -13.48
C ARG A 373 6.74 -23.92 -14.82
N ASP A 374 5.85 -24.16 -15.78
CA ASP A 374 5.95 -23.58 -17.11
C ASP A 374 5.27 -22.20 -17.12
N LEU A 375 6.07 -21.14 -16.98
CA LEU A 375 5.59 -19.77 -17.06
C LEU A 375 5.47 -19.33 -18.53
N ALA A 376 6.36 -19.79 -19.40
CA ALA A 376 6.33 -19.51 -20.83
C ALA A 376 4.99 -19.90 -21.46
N LEU A 377 4.45 -21.07 -21.13
CA LEU A 377 3.14 -21.52 -21.61
C LEU A 377 1.97 -20.66 -21.09
N GLN A 378 2.13 -20.00 -19.94
CA GLN A 378 1.08 -19.23 -19.28
C GLN A 378 1.04 -17.75 -19.66
N GLN A 379 2.11 -17.22 -20.27
CA GLN A 379 2.26 -15.79 -20.60
C GLN A 379 1.24 -15.21 -21.57
N ASP A 380 0.58 -16.03 -22.38
CA ASP A 380 -0.47 -15.60 -23.30
C ASP A 380 -1.77 -16.41 -23.07
N SER A 381 -1.93 -17.04 -21.91
CA SER A 381 -3.01 -18.01 -21.67
C SER A 381 -4.42 -17.43 -21.82
N PHE A 382 -4.61 -16.15 -21.54
CA PHE A 382 -5.84 -15.41 -21.75
C PHE A 382 -5.82 -14.62 -23.06
N SER A 383 -4.71 -13.95 -23.40
CA SER A 383 -4.58 -13.18 -24.65
C SER A 383 -4.82 -14.04 -25.89
N LYS A 384 -4.45 -15.33 -25.86
CA LYS A 384 -4.80 -16.30 -26.91
C LYS A 384 -6.31 -16.47 -27.12
N LEU A 385 -7.13 -16.32 -26.08
CA LEU A 385 -8.60 -16.34 -26.22
C LEU A 385 -9.12 -15.13 -27.00
N LEU A 386 -8.37 -14.02 -26.97
CA LEU A 386 -8.63 -12.81 -27.73
C LEU A 386 -7.97 -12.81 -29.12
N ASN A 387 -7.27 -13.90 -29.50
CA ASN A 387 -6.38 -13.95 -30.66
C ASN A 387 -5.29 -12.85 -30.65
N ALA A 388 -4.77 -12.53 -29.46
CA ALA A 388 -3.76 -11.50 -29.26
C ALA A 388 -2.55 -12.03 -28.46
N LYS A 389 -1.51 -11.21 -28.34
CA LYS A 389 -0.39 -11.42 -27.42
C LYS A 389 -0.57 -10.60 -26.15
N HIS A 390 0.14 -10.95 -25.08
CA HIS A 390 0.10 -10.26 -23.79
C HIS A 390 0.26 -8.73 -23.89
N GLN A 391 1.12 -8.23 -24.78
CA GLN A 391 1.34 -6.79 -24.94
C GLN A 391 0.07 -6.03 -25.37
N ALA A 392 -0.88 -6.70 -26.03
CA ALA A 392 -2.15 -6.10 -26.43
C ALA A 392 -3.13 -5.88 -25.26
N LEU A 393 -2.85 -6.45 -24.08
CA LEU A 393 -3.67 -6.22 -22.89
C LEU A 393 -3.42 -4.84 -22.26
N SER A 394 -2.32 -4.17 -22.61
CA SER A 394 -2.03 -2.83 -22.11
C SER A 394 -3.15 -1.85 -22.46
N LYS A 395 -3.72 -1.19 -21.44
CA LYS A 395 -4.87 -0.27 -21.57
C LYS A 395 -6.14 -0.92 -22.11
N SER A 396 -6.24 -2.25 -22.10
CA SER A 396 -7.41 -2.95 -22.59
C SER A 396 -8.60 -2.84 -21.62
N ARG A 397 -9.79 -2.70 -22.20
CA ARG A 397 -11.08 -2.65 -21.48
C ARG A 397 -11.94 -3.78 -22.01
N ILE A 398 -12.02 -4.85 -21.23
CA ILE A 398 -12.66 -6.10 -21.63
C ILE A 398 -13.91 -6.31 -20.77
N LEU A 399 -15.05 -6.44 -21.43
CA LEU A 399 -16.30 -6.91 -20.83
C LEU A 399 -16.44 -8.41 -21.07
N LEU A 400 -16.67 -9.17 -20.00
CA LEU A 400 -17.06 -10.58 -20.07
C LEU A 400 -18.49 -10.74 -19.54
N GLU A 401 -19.42 -10.94 -20.46
CA GLU A 401 -20.79 -11.29 -20.14
C GLU A 401 -20.88 -12.80 -19.87
N TYR A 402 -21.30 -13.20 -18.67
CA TYR A 402 -21.32 -14.61 -18.29
C TYR A 402 -22.72 -15.11 -17.92
N ASP A 403 -22.94 -16.40 -18.17
CA ASP A 403 -24.06 -17.17 -17.62
C ASP A 403 -23.65 -17.72 -16.25
N PRO A 404 -24.40 -17.48 -15.16
CA PRO A 404 -24.05 -17.96 -13.82
C PRO A 404 -24.01 -19.49 -13.71
N THR A 405 -24.58 -20.22 -14.66
CA THR A 405 -24.53 -21.69 -14.73
C THR A 405 -23.27 -22.22 -15.43
N SER A 406 -22.48 -21.34 -16.05
CA SER A 406 -21.25 -21.67 -16.76
C SER A 406 -20.00 -21.52 -15.89
N SER A 407 -18.90 -22.18 -16.26
CA SER A 407 -17.62 -22.11 -15.56
C SER A 407 -16.76 -20.90 -15.99
N TYR A 408 -17.32 -19.69 -15.91
CA TYR A 408 -16.65 -18.46 -16.34
C TYR A 408 -15.38 -18.15 -15.55
N GLU A 409 -15.24 -18.72 -14.36
CA GLU A 409 -14.09 -18.59 -13.47
C GLU A 409 -12.80 -19.13 -14.13
N ASP A 410 -12.93 -20.03 -15.12
CA ASP A 410 -11.80 -20.50 -15.93
C ASP A 410 -11.17 -19.38 -16.77
N ALA A 411 -11.99 -18.45 -17.29
CA ALA A 411 -11.49 -17.29 -18.02
C ALA A 411 -10.73 -16.33 -17.08
N ILE A 412 -11.26 -16.12 -15.86
CA ILE A 412 -10.59 -15.32 -14.83
C ILE A 412 -9.27 -15.97 -14.43
N GLN A 413 -9.24 -17.29 -14.28
CA GLN A 413 -8.02 -18.01 -13.94
C GLN A 413 -6.94 -17.89 -15.02
N LYS A 414 -7.31 -17.98 -16.30
CA LYS A 414 -6.38 -17.72 -17.40
C LYS A 414 -5.86 -16.28 -17.36
N PHE A 415 -6.75 -15.31 -17.15
CA PHE A 415 -6.35 -13.90 -17.01
C PHE A 415 -5.36 -13.73 -15.86
N ALA A 416 -5.67 -14.27 -14.68
CA ALA A 416 -4.81 -14.14 -13.52
C ALA A 416 -3.44 -14.81 -13.68
N ARG A 417 -3.42 -16.02 -14.24
CA ARG A 417 -2.17 -16.76 -14.50
C ARG A 417 -1.27 -16.05 -15.50
N GLU A 418 -1.86 -15.39 -16.50
CA GLU A 418 -1.11 -14.63 -17.49
C GLU A 418 -0.35 -13.45 -16.86
N PHE A 419 -1.00 -12.63 -16.03
CA PHE A 419 -0.33 -11.54 -15.31
C PHE A 419 0.72 -12.07 -14.32
N GLN A 420 0.41 -13.16 -13.62
CA GLN A 420 1.37 -13.79 -12.71
C GLN A 420 2.61 -14.33 -13.44
N ALA A 421 2.43 -14.96 -14.60
CA ALA A 421 3.53 -15.47 -15.43
C ALA A 421 4.41 -14.35 -15.99
N ASN A 422 3.83 -13.18 -16.27
CA ASN A 422 4.52 -11.98 -16.72
C ASN A 422 5.09 -11.11 -15.58
N VAL A 423 4.95 -11.56 -14.32
CA VAL A 423 5.39 -10.87 -13.09
C VAL A 423 4.74 -9.49 -12.94
N GLU A 424 3.46 -9.43 -13.26
CA GLU A 424 2.67 -8.20 -13.25
C GLU A 424 1.65 -8.17 -12.12
N PRO A 425 1.46 -7.00 -11.49
CA PRO A 425 0.32 -6.66 -10.65
C PRO A 425 -1.01 -7.24 -11.12
N ILE A 426 -1.66 -8.07 -10.28
CA ILE A 426 -3.08 -8.39 -10.45
C ILE A 426 -3.88 -8.18 -9.17
N ALA A 427 -5.03 -7.52 -9.33
CA ALA A 427 -6.06 -7.43 -8.29
C ALA A 427 -7.43 -7.93 -8.78
N ILE A 428 -8.16 -8.57 -7.87
CA ILE A 428 -9.49 -9.11 -8.08
C ILE A 428 -10.43 -8.45 -7.07
N PHE A 429 -11.43 -7.75 -7.57
CA PHE A 429 -12.52 -7.16 -6.80
C PHE A 429 -13.73 -8.07 -6.91
N THR A 430 -14.19 -8.63 -5.79
CA THR A 430 -15.27 -9.63 -5.78
C THR A 430 -16.12 -9.58 -4.51
N SER A 431 -17.27 -10.24 -4.48
CA SER A 431 -18.12 -10.35 -3.28
C SER A 431 -17.84 -11.65 -2.50
N MET A 432 -18.07 -11.68 -1.17
CA MET A 432 -17.81 -12.87 -0.33
C MET A 432 -18.55 -14.15 -0.79
N GLY A 433 -19.65 -14.01 -1.53
CA GLY A 433 -20.48 -15.12 -2.01
C GLY A 433 -20.11 -15.63 -3.41
N SER A 434 -19.28 -14.89 -4.15
CA SER A 434 -19.03 -15.19 -5.55
C SER A 434 -18.24 -16.50 -5.73
N PRO A 435 -18.44 -17.20 -6.85
CA PRO A 435 -17.55 -18.28 -7.27
C PRO A 435 -16.09 -17.83 -7.44
N THR A 436 -15.87 -16.62 -7.95
CA THR A 436 -14.53 -16.01 -8.07
C THR A 436 -13.81 -15.96 -6.72
N PHE A 437 -14.48 -15.50 -5.65
CA PHE A 437 -13.91 -15.49 -4.31
C PHE A 437 -13.48 -16.89 -3.87
N ARG A 438 -14.32 -17.90 -4.10
CA ARG A 438 -14.01 -19.29 -3.73
C ARG A 438 -12.79 -19.83 -4.48
N GLN A 439 -12.64 -19.48 -5.76
CA GLN A 439 -11.53 -19.93 -6.58
C GLN A 439 -10.19 -19.29 -6.18
N PHE A 440 -10.20 -18.00 -5.83
CA PHE A 440 -8.98 -17.22 -5.58
C PHE A 440 -8.64 -17.05 -4.08
N ARG A 441 -9.52 -17.43 -3.17
CA ARG A 441 -9.24 -17.36 -1.73
C ARG A 441 -8.03 -18.24 -1.38
N GLY A 442 -7.02 -17.62 -0.76
CA GLY A 442 -5.80 -18.30 -0.34
C GLY A 442 -4.78 -18.51 -1.45
N GLN A 443 -5.03 -18.00 -2.66
CA GLN A 443 -4.00 -17.92 -3.69
C GLN A 443 -3.02 -16.78 -3.37
N HIS A 444 -1.75 -17.03 -3.60
CA HIS A 444 -0.70 -16.04 -3.48
C HIS A 444 -0.50 -15.29 -4.80
N ASN A 445 0.24 -14.18 -4.75
CA ASN A 445 0.62 -13.39 -5.95
C ASN A 445 -0.58 -12.78 -6.68
N LEU A 446 -1.58 -12.40 -5.91
CA LEU A 446 -2.68 -11.56 -6.34
C LEU A 446 -3.19 -10.81 -5.13
N ARG A 447 -3.89 -9.71 -5.36
CA ARG A 447 -4.64 -9.02 -4.30
C ARG A 447 -6.13 -9.22 -4.49
N LEU A 448 -6.78 -9.73 -3.46
CA LEU A 448 -8.20 -9.95 -3.39
C LEU A 448 -8.84 -8.84 -2.55
N PHE A 449 -9.66 -8.02 -3.18
CA PHE A 449 -10.53 -7.05 -2.53
C PHE A 449 -11.93 -7.63 -2.46
N THR A 450 -12.37 -7.99 -1.26
CA THR A 450 -13.65 -8.65 -1.07
C THR A 450 -14.67 -7.74 -0.39
N PHE A 451 -15.80 -7.53 -1.03
CA PHE A 451 -16.89 -6.73 -0.50
C PHE A 451 -17.76 -7.55 0.45
N SER A 452 -18.08 -6.96 1.60
CA SER A 452 -18.93 -7.60 2.62
C SER A 452 -19.86 -6.63 3.32
N ALA A 453 -21.14 -7.00 3.39
CA ALA A 453 -22.12 -6.36 4.27
C ALA A 453 -21.78 -6.45 5.78
N LYS A 454 -20.88 -7.36 6.19
CA LYS A 454 -20.52 -7.57 7.61
C LYS A 454 -19.45 -6.60 8.11
N THR A 455 -18.84 -5.81 7.24
CA THR A 455 -17.75 -4.88 7.60
C THR A 455 -18.16 -3.44 7.30
N SER A 456 -18.02 -2.57 8.30
CA SER A 456 -18.28 -1.12 8.16
C SER A 456 -17.02 -0.30 7.85
N THR A 457 -15.84 -0.90 7.92
CA THR A 457 -14.55 -0.26 7.63
C THR A 457 -13.62 -1.22 6.89
N PRO A 458 -12.74 -0.74 6.00
CA PRO A 458 -11.71 -1.57 5.38
C PRO A 458 -10.88 -2.32 6.42
N SER A 459 -10.63 -3.60 6.20
CA SER A 459 -9.80 -4.40 7.10
C SER A 459 -8.93 -5.38 6.32
N LYS A 460 -7.68 -5.52 6.76
CA LYS A 460 -6.73 -6.46 6.17
C LYS A 460 -6.90 -7.82 6.84
N VAL A 461 -7.26 -8.84 6.06
CA VAL A 461 -7.39 -10.23 6.54
C VAL A 461 -6.06 -10.97 6.39
N SER A 462 -5.39 -10.78 5.26
CA SER A 462 -4.02 -11.25 4.99
C SER A 462 -3.27 -10.21 4.14
N GLU A 463 -2.01 -10.48 3.78
CA GLU A 463 -1.25 -9.64 2.85
C GLU A 463 -1.94 -9.53 1.48
N GLU A 464 -2.57 -10.62 1.05
CA GLU A 464 -3.24 -10.77 -0.22
C GLU A 464 -4.73 -10.44 -0.16
N HIS A 465 -5.35 -10.38 1.02
CA HIS A 465 -6.81 -10.27 1.16
C HIS A 465 -7.24 -9.07 2.00
N VAL A 466 -8.03 -8.20 1.38
CA VAL A 466 -8.58 -6.97 1.94
C VAL A 466 -10.10 -7.03 1.90
N LEU A 467 -10.75 -6.79 3.05
CA LEU A 467 -12.19 -6.64 3.13
C LEU A 467 -12.59 -5.18 2.96
N LEU A 468 -13.58 -4.94 2.11
CA LEU A 468 -14.18 -3.63 1.86
C LEU A 468 -15.69 -3.63 2.22
N PRO A 469 -16.23 -2.52 2.76
CA PRO A 469 -17.66 -2.36 2.95
C PRO A 469 -18.42 -2.35 1.62
N GLU A 470 -19.45 -3.20 1.50
CA GLU A 470 -20.26 -3.33 0.28
C GLU A 470 -21.08 -2.07 -0.07
N ARG A 471 -21.40 -1.26 0.94
CA ARG A 471 -22.24 -0.04 0.77
C ARG A 471 -21.46 1.20 0.34
N ASP A 472 -20.14 1.16 0.37
CA ASP A 472 -19.30 2.35 0.13
C ASP A 472 -18.45 2.20 -1.13
N THR A 473 -19.04 2.61 -2.26
CA THR A 473 -18.39 2.58 -3.58
C THR A 473 -17.23 3.56 -3.69
N SER A 474 -17.16 4.57 -2.82
CA SER A 474 -16.05 5.52 -2.77
C SER A 474 -14.76 4.80 -2.36
N LEU A 475 -14.87 3.79 -1.49
CA LEU A 475 -13.73 2.95 -1.10
C LEU A 475 -13.27 2.01 -2.22
N LEU A 476 -14.16 1.61 -3.14
CA LEU A 476 -13.76 0.89 -4.35
C LEU A 476 -12.88 1.79 -5.22
N LEU A 477 -13.35 3.01 -5.50
CA LEU A 477 -12.60 3.98 -6.31
C LEU A 477 -11.26 4.34 -5.67
N ASP A 478 -11.24 4.59 -4.36
CA ASP A 478 -10.02 4.86 -3.60
C ASP A 478 -9.06 3.64 -3.62
N ALA A 479 -9.59 2.40 -3.59
CA ALA A 479 -8.76 1.19 -3.70
C ALA A 479 -8.10 1.08 -5.08
N VAL A 480 -8.86 1.36 -6.14
CA VAL A 480 -8.38 1.35 -7.53
C VAL A 480 -7.31 2.42 -7.73
N ASP A 481 -7.59 3.67 -7.34
CA ASP A 481 -6.65 4.79 -7.45
C ASP A 481 -5.32 4.47 -6.75
N LYS A 482 -5.38 3.98 -5.52
CA LYS A 482 -4.18 3.60 -4.75
C LYS A 482 -3.43 2.43 -5.35
N LEU A 483 -4.15 1.47 -5.92
CA LEU A 483 -3.53 0.31 -6.56
C LEU A 483 -2.78 0.73 -7.82
N LEU A 484 -3.33 1.66 -8.61
CA LEU A 484 -2.66 2.22 -9.77
C LEU A 484 -1.45 3.09 -9.36
N GLN A 485 -1.63 4.00 -8.39
CA GLN A 485 -0.53 4.83 -7.86
C GLN A 485 0.62 3.98 -7.31
N ALA A 486 0.32 2.89 -6.61
CA ALA A 486 1.34 2.00 -6.05
C ALA A 486 2.16 1.24 -7.12
N ASN A 487 1.61 1.09 -8.33
CA ASN A 487 2.21 0.32 -9.41
C ASN A 487 2.50 1.19 -10.65
N HIS A 488 2.67 2.49 -10.47
CA HIS A 488 2.90 3.42 -11.56
C HIS A 488 4.06 2.98 -12.46
N GLY A 489 3.83 3.01 -13.78
CA GLY A 489 4.79 2.55 -14.79
C GLY A 489 4.87 1.03 -15.00
N ARG A 490 4.00 0.23 -14.36
CA ARG A 490 3.84 -1.20 -14.63
C ARG A 490 2.43 -1.49 -15.15
N LEU A 491 2.32 -2.48 -16.03
CA LEU A 491 1.02 -3.00 -16.44
C LEU A 491 0.35 -3.70 -15.24
N VAL A 492 -0.90 -3.34 -14.98
CA VAL A 492 -1.69 -3.89 -13.87
C VAL A 492 -2.96 -4.54 -14.40
N GLY A 493 -3.18 -5.80 -14.05
CA GLY A 493 -4.41 -6.54 -14.31
C GLY A 493 -5.43 -6.28 -13.21
N MET A 494 -6.65 -5.92 -13.58
CA MET A 494 -7.75 -5.77 -12.64
C MET A 494 -8.96 -6.57 -13.11
N VAL A 495 -9.51 -7.38 -12.22
CA VAL A 495 -10.73 -8.15 -12.44
C VAL A 495 -11.83 -7.62 -11.55
N PHE A 496 -13.00 -7.35 -12.09
CA PHE A 496 -14.17 -6.89 -11.33
C PHE A 496 -15.35 -7.84 -11.50
N ASP A 497 -15.64 -8.58 -10.43
CA ASP A 497 -16.80 -9.47 -10.25
C ASP A 497 -17.70 -8.94 -9.12
N VAL A 498 -18.03 -7.65 -9.20
CA VAL A 498 -18.85 -6.95 -8.19
C VAL A 498 -19.91 -6.06 -8.82
N PHE A 499 -19.80 -5.74 -10.10
CA PHE A 499 -20.64 -4.70 -10.71
C PHE A 499 -22.07 -5.15 -10.94
N THR A 500 -22.32 -6.44 -11.22
CA THR A 500 -23.68 -6.98 -11.22
C THR A 500 -24.35 -6.75 -9.86
N ASP A 501 -23.72 -7.18 -8.77
CA ASP A 501 -24.25 -7.04 -7.41
C ASP A 501 -24.45 -5.56 -7.04
N LEU A 502 -23.49 -4.70 -7.40
CA LEU A 502 -23.53 -3.27 -7.11
C LEU A 502 -24.66 -2.57 -7.86
N ILE A 503 -24.89 -2.91 -9.14
CA ILE A 503 -26.00 -2.38 -9.94
C ILE A 503 -27.34 -2.82 -9.36
N LEU A 504 -27.47 -4.09 -8.97
CA LEU A 504 -28.69 -4.62 -8.36
C LEU A 504 -28.98 -3.98 -6.99
N PHE A 505 -27.95 -3.74 -6.18
CA PHE A 505 -28.11 -3.23 -4.82
C PHE A 505 -28.25 -1.70 -4.75
N GLN A 506 -27.55 -0.96 -5.61
CA GLN A 506 -27.47 0.51 -5.56
C GLN A 506 -28.17 1.22 -6.73
N GLY A 507 -28.67 0.46 -7.70
CA GLY A 507 -29.28 0.98 -8.92
C GLY A 507 -28.28 1.18 -10.06
N PHE A 508 -28.80 1.12 -11.29
CA PHE A 508 -28.01 1.22 -12.52
C PHE A 508 -27.21 2.51 -12.62
N GLU A 509 -27.81 3.67 -12.34
CA GLU A 509 -27.13 4.97 -12.48
C GLU A 509 -25.86 5.06 -11.61
N LYS A 510 -25.97 4.66 -10.34
CA LYS A 510 -24.85 4.68 -9.41
C LYS A 510 -23.80 3.63 -9.79
N GLY A 511 -24.23 2.42 -10.17
CA GLY A 511 -23.30 1.37 -10.56
C GLY A 511 -22.57 1.66 -11.86
N TYR A 512 -23.27 2.23 -12.85
CA TYR A 512 -22.70 2.71 -14.09
C TYR A 512 -21.70 3.85 -13.85
N GLY A 513 -22.04 4.82 -13.00
CA GLY A 513 -21.13 5.92 -12.66
C GLY A 513 -19.81 5.42 -12.07
N VAL A 514 -19.87 4.50 -11.10
CA VAL A 514 -18.66 3.90 -10.50
C VAL A 514 -17.89 3.09 -11.54
N LEU A 515 -18.57 2.29 -12.36
CA LEU A 515 -17.94 1.48 -13.41
C LEU A 515 -17.20 2.36 -14.42
N SER A 516 -17.86 3.43 -14.89
CA SER A 516 -17.27 4.40 -15.81
C SER A 516 -16.01 5.03 -15.22
N SER A 517 -16.05 5.46 -13.95
CA SER A 517 -14.88 6.04 -13.28
C SER A 517 -13.71 5.04 -13.16
N VAL A 518 -13.98 3.78 -12.84
CA VAL A 518 -12.94 2.73 -12.80
C VAL A 518 -12.31 2.55 -14.18
N VAL A 519 -13.13 2.41 -15.22
CA VAL A 519 -12.68 2.19 -16.60
C VAL A 519 -11.87 3.38 -17.12
N GLU A 520 -12.21 4.60 -16.71
CA GLU A 520 -11.47 5.83 -17.01
C GLU A 520 -10.11 5.86 -16.30
N MET A 521 -10.07 5.62 -14.97
CA MET A 521 -8.83 5.55 -14.17
C MET A 521 -7.85 4.48 -14.71
N SER A 522 -8.36 3.34 -15.15
CA SER A 522 -7.53 2.26 -15.70
C SER A 522 -6.84 2.63 -17.01
N GLU A 523 -7.47 3.46 -17.87
CA GLU A 523 -6.92 3.82 -19.18
C GLU A 523 -5.76 4.82 -19.07
N SER A 524 -5.82 5.72 -18.08
CA SER A 524 -4.76 6.72 -17.86
C SER A 524 -3.45 6.09 -17.37
N GLU A 525 -3.53 5.01 -16.58
CA GLU A 525 -2.39 4.44 -15.83
C GLU A 525 -1.82 3.14 -16.44
N SER A 526 -2.14 2.83 -17.70
CA SER A 526 -1.67 1.61 -18.40
C SER A 526 -2.12 0.30 -17.73
N ALA A 527 -3.38 0.23 -17.28
CA ALA A 527 -3.95 -0.98 -16.69
C ALA A 527 -4.85 -1.76 -17.67
N SER A 528 -4.91 -3.07 -17.50
CA SER A 528 -5.82 -3.97 -18.19
C SER A 528 -7.00 -4.30 -17.29
N THR A 529 -8.22 -4.00 -17.74
CA THR A 529 -9.43 -4.21 -16.93
C THR A 529 -10.33 -5.27 -17.55
N LEU A 530 -10.65 -6.30 -16.77
CA LEU A 530 -11.63 -7.34 -17.07
C LEU A 530 -12.85 -7.16 -16.15
N VAL A 531 -13.99 -6.78 -16.71
CA VAL A 531 -15.24 -6.61 -15.96
C VAL A 531 -16.18 -7.75 -16.28
N LEU A 532 -16.71 -8.39 -15.24
CA LEU A 532 -17.66 -9.47 -15.35
C LEU A 532 -19.07 -8.97 -15.07
N ILE A 533 -20.00 -9.32 -15.97
CA ILE A 533 -21.42 -9.01 -15.84
C ILE A 533 -22.24 -10.27 -16.08
N ASN A 534 -23.08 -10.63 -15.10
CA ASN A 534 -24.09 -11.65 -15.30
C ASN A 534 -25.17 -11.10 -16.25
N PHE A 535 -25.21 -11.59 -17.49
CA PHE A 535 -26.16 -11.10 -18.49
C PHE A 535 -27.61 -11.57 -18.24
N THR A 536 -27.81 -12.56 -17.37
CA THR A 536 -29.17 -13.02 -17.00
C THR A 536 -29.80 -12.17 -15.89
N ALA A 537 -29.00 -11.37 -15.18
CA ALA A 537 -29.44 -10.56 -14.05
C ALA A 537 -29.81 -9.11 -14.42
N LEU A 538 -29.45 -8.65 -15.62
CA LEU A 538 -29.68 -7.27 -16.07
C LEU A 538 -30.56 -7.26 -17.33
N ASP A 539 -31.36 -6.21 -17.50
CA ASP A 539 -32.15 -6.01 -18.71
C ASP A 539 -31.28 -5.55 -19.90
N GLU A 540 -31.74 -5.78 -21.13
CA GLU A 540 -30.99 -5.45 -22.35
C GLU A 540 -30.64 -3.95 -22.47
N ARG A 541 -31.45 -3.04 -21.94
CA ARG A 541 -31.13 -1.60 -22.01
C ARG A 541 -29.93 -1.29 -21.11
N SER A 542 -29.93 -1.81 -19.88
CA SER A 542 -28.80 -1.69 -18.96
C SER A 542 -27.54 -2.34 -19.52
N LEU A 543 -27.65 -3.55 -20.08
CA LEU A 543 -26.51 -4.25 -20.70
C LEU A 543 -25.92 -3.47 -21.87
N ASN A 544 -26.76 -2.94 -22.77
CA ASN A 544 -26.28 -2.14 -23.89
C ASN A 544 -25.58 -0.84 -23.45
N GLY A 545 -26.06 -0.22 -22.36
CA GLY A 545 -25.36 0.90 -21.72
C GLY A 545 -23.96 0.51 -21.25
N ILE A 546 -23.83 -0.62 -20.54
CA ILE A 546 -22.54 -1.13 -20.06
C ILE A 546 -21.62 -1.49 -21.22
N ARG A 547 -22.11 -2.21 -22.24
CA ARG A 547 -21.36 -2.59 -23.46
C ARG A 547 -20.69 -1.37 -24.11
N GLY A 548 -21.32 -0.20 -24.05
CA GLY A 548 -20.77 1.06 -24.58
C GLY A 548 -19.46 1.52 -23.94
N LEU A 549 -19.16 1.10 -22.71
CA LEU A 549 -17.92 1.46 -22.00
C LEU A 549 -16.71 0.62 -22.43
N PHE A 550 -16.92 -0.50 -23.14
CA PHE A 550 -15.88 -1.49 -23.41
C PHE A 550 -15.63 -1.66 -24.91
N ARG A 551 -14.35 -1.68 -25.28
CA ARG A 551 -13.90 -1.86 -26.66
C ARG A 551 -13.88 -3.33 -27.07
N SER A 552 -13.50 -4.19 -26.12
CA SER A 552 -13.51 -5.63 -26.27
C SER A 552 -14.66 -6.24 -25.47
N GLN A 553 -15.45 -7.08 -26.11
CA GLN A 553 -16.62 -7.72 -25.52
C GLN A 553 -16.56 -9.22 -25.80
N ALA A 554 -16.68 -10.01 -24.74
CA ALA A 554 -16.68 -11.45 -24.77
C ALA A 554 -17.92 -11.97 -24.04
N LYS A 555 -18.35 -13.16 -24.43
CA LYS A 555 -19.43 -13.90 -23.79
C LYS A 555 -18.94 -15.26 -23.33
N TYR A 556 -19.35 -15.67 -22.14
CA TYR A 556 -19.10 -17.00 -21.59
C TYR A 556 -20.43 -17.67 -21.27
N ASP A 557 -20.73 -18.77 -21.96
CA ASP A 557 -21.93 -19.56 -21.72
C ASP A 557 -21.58 -21.06 -21.77
N LEU A 558 -22.57 -21.93 -21.86
CA LEU A 558 -22.37 -23.38 -21.98
C LEU A 558 -21.52 -23.78 -23.21
N GLY A 559 -21.47 -22.94 -24.24
CA GLY A 559 -20.60 -23.12 -25.40
C GLY A 559 -19.15 -22.68 -25.18
N GLY A 560 -18.82 -22.19 -23.98
CA GLY A 560 -17.50 -21.69 -23.60
C GLY A 560 -17.30 -20.22 -23.93
N PHE A 561 -16.03 -19.80 -23.94
CA PHE A 561 -15.63 -18.43 -24.22
C PHE A 561 -15.79 -18.09 -25.71
N ARG A 562 -16.46 -16.98 -26.02
CA ARG A 562 -16.63 -16.45 -27.38
C ARG A 562 -16.40 -14.95 -27.42
N MET A 563 -15.60 -14.50 -28.38
CA MET A 563 -15.44 -13.07 -28.66
C MET A 563 -16.64 -12.54 -29.45
N VAL A 564 -17.27 -11.48 -28.93
CA VAL A 564 -18.38 -10.79 -29.59
C VAL A 564 -17.88 -9.56 -30.34
N ARG A 565 -16.93 -8.83 -29.75
CA ARG A 565 -16.28 -7.66 -30.35
C ARG A 565 -14.83 -7.62 -29.89
N SER A 566 -13.91 -7.42 -30.83
CA SER A 566 -12.48 -7.26 -30.53
C SER A 566 -11.99 -5.89 -30.96
N GLU A 567 -11.09 -5.30 -30.17
CA GLU A 567 -10.32 -4.14 -30.59
C GLU A 567 -9.28 -4.57 -31.63
N SER A 568 -9.38 -4.02 -32.85
CA SER A 568 -8.36 -4.17 -33.89
C SER A 568 -7.16 -3.28 -33.52
N THR A 569 -6.24 -3.80 -32.70
CA THR A 569 -4.92 -3.16 -32.56
C THR A 569 -4.16 -3.33 -33.87
N GLY A 570 -3.82 -2.23 -34.54
CA GLY A 570 -3.23 -2.19 -35.89
C GLY A 570 -1.86 -2.85 -36.04
N PHE A 571 -1.82 -4.18 -36.04
CA PHE A 571 -0.74 -4.98 -36.63
C PHE A 571 -1.27 -5.56 -37.95
N SER A 572 -0.82 -4.99 -39.06
CA SER A 572 -1.16 -5.47 -40.41
C SER A 572 -0.54 -6.84 -40.66
N SER A 573 -1.39 -7.78 -41.05
CA SER A 573 -1.15 -8.89 -41.98
C SER A 573 0.10 -9.76 -41.78
N PHE A 574 -0.11 -10.97 -41.25
CA PHE A 574 0.41 -12.16 -41.95
C PHE A 574 -0.80 -12.95 -42.44
N GLU A 575 -1.01 -12.83 -43.74
CA GLU A 575 -1.98 -13.56 -44.53
C GLU A 575 -1.71 -15.07 -44.39
N SER A 576 -2.57 -15.80 -43.65
CA SER A 576 -2.54 -17.26 -43.69
C SER A 576 -3.10 -17.69 -45.04
N LYS A 577 -2.20 -17.93 -46.00
CA LYS A 577 -2.54 -18.61 -47.25
C LYS A 577 -3.11 -19.99 -46.89
N LYS A 578 -4.42 -20.16 -47.06
CA LYS A 578 -5.07 -21.48 -47.08
C LYS A 578 -4.42 -22.30 -48.22
N PRO A 579 -4.02 -23.57 -48.00
CA PRO A 579 -3.65 -24.44 -49.09
C PRO A 579 -4.92 -24.86 -49.84
N THR A 580 -5.02 -24.45 -51.09
CA THR A 580 -6.02 -24.95 -52.04
C THR A 580 -5.56 -26.32 -52.53
N VAL A 581 -6.41 -27.33 -52.34
CA VAL A 581 -6.30 -28.65 -52.95
C VAL A 581 -7.54 -28.84 -53.82
N GLU A 582 -7.27 -28.96 -55.12
CA GLU A 582 -8.00 -29.65 -56.20
C GLU A 582 -9.41 -29.11 -56.56
N ASP A 583 -9.80 -29.00 -57.83
CA ASP A 583 -9.71 -30.04 -58.85
C ASP A 583 -9.79 -29.46 -60.27
N GLU A 584 -9.13 -30.13 -61.21
CA GLU A 584 -9.30 -29.92 -62.64
C GLU A 584 -10.71 -30.32 -63.09
N SER A 585 -11.39 -29.50 -63.89
CA SER A 585 -12.03 -29.95 -65.15
C SER A 585 -12.88 -28.86 -65.81
N HIS A 586 -12.58 -28.70 -67.10
CA HIS A 586 -13.48 -28.37 -68.21
C HIS A 586 -14.39 -27.13 -68.17
N GLY A 587 -14.15 -26.24 -69.14
CA GLY A 587 -15.16 -26.03 -70.19
C GLY A 587 -15.78 -24.64 -70.30
N SER A 588 -15.27 -23.90 -71.30
CA SER A 588 -15.99 -23.03 -72.25
C SER A 588 -16.84 -21.84 -71.77
N GLU A 589 -16.43 -20.68 -72.30
CA GLU A 589 -17.24 -19.63 -72.94
C GLU A 589 -18.37 -18.93 -72.17
N GLY A 590 -18.32 -17.58 -72.20
CA GLY A 590 -19.55 -16.78 -72.32
C GLY A 590 -19.62 -15.49 -71.52
N ARG A 591 -19.01 -14.43 -72.08
CA ARG A 591 -19.57 -13.08 -72.26
C ARG A 591 -20.59 -12.49 -71.24
N LEU A 592 -20.22 -11.26 -70.85
CA LEU A 592 -21.02 -10.01 -70.83
C LEU A 592 -21.93 -9.68 -69.62
N SER A 593 -21.49 -8.63 -68.92
CA SER A 593 -22.24 -7.43 -68.49
C SER A 593 -23.62 -7.55 -67.86
N ASN A 594 -23.73 -7.14 -66.59
CA ASN A 594 -24.12 -5.77 -66.22
C ASN A 594 -23.70 -5.46 -64.78
#